data_AF-A0A7U2HYP2-F1
#
_entry.id   AF-A0A7U2HYP2-F1
#
_cell.length_a   1.000
_cell.length_b   1.000
_cell.length_c   1.000
_cell.angle_alpha   90.00
_cell.angle_beta   90.00
_cell.angle_gamma   90.00
#
_symmetry.space_group_name_H-M   'P 1'
#
loop_
_entity.id
_entity.type
_entity.pdbx_description
1 polymer ?
#
loop_
_entity_poly.entity_id
_entity_poly.type
_entity_poly.pdbx_seq_one_letter_code
_entity_poly.pdbx_strand_id
1 'polypeptide(L)'
;MNDAGMWESSERTDGDVMNLLRTCRDIYSECIDHVYMQNTFSFSDFFTFSVFHNVTLPNRFDRIQHLHIAQTYKWDFDHAFQLGRQCTTCPVEHMFEYSWAPRDEYTWQTTWDIIARMPSLKTLDVLLHWEDSHLHHSMQGTLSEQDELNLLEQRFFAPMANVRTAGLLFEVRVNWPGEFYSAPSPFKVVRNTTGFDIPDEGSRFVRAS
;
A
#
# COMPACT_ATOMS: atom_id res chain seq x y z
N MET A 1 12.48 -27.69 76.21
CA MET A 1 12.99 -27.56 74.84
C MET A 1 11.79 -27.54 73.91
N ASN A 2 11.20 -26.37 73.70
CA ASN A 2 10.15 -26.17 72.71
C ASN A 2 10.68 -25.11 71.75
N ASP A 3 11.19 -25.59 70.62
CA ASP A 3 11.65 -24.76 69.53
C ASP A 3 10.41 -24.35 68.73
N ALA A 4 9.91 -23.15 69.01
CA ALA A 4 8.80 -22.56 68.29
C ALA A 4 9.32 -22.13 66.91
N GLY A 5 9.26 -23.06 65.94
CA GLY A 5 9.50 -22.80 64.54
C GLY A 5 8.59 -21.67 64.05
N MET A 6 9.18 -20.48 63.96
CA MET A 6 8.58 -19.26 63.47
C MET A 6 8.40 -19.43 61.97
N TRP A 7 7.17 -19.71 61.53
CA TRP A 7 6.82 -19.69 60.11
C TRP A 7 6.78 -18.22 59.69
N GLU A 8 7.91 -17.69 59.22
CA GLU A 8 7.92 -16.44 58.47
C GLU A 8 7.03 -16.66 57.24
N SER A 9 5.84 -16.06 57.28
CA SER A 9 5.02 -15.89 56.10
C SER A 9 5.78 -14.98 55.15
N SER A 10 6.62 -15.58 54.30
CA SER A 10 7.19 -14.90 53.13
C SER A 10 6.01 -14.32 52.36
N GLU A 11 5.85 -13.00 52.47
CA GLU A 11 4.81 -12.28 51.75
C GLU A 11 4.98 -12.63 50.27
N ARG A 12 3.94 -13.23 49.67
CA ARG A 12 3.91 -13.49 48.24
C ARG A 12 3.98 -12.14 47.53
N THR A 13 5.17 -11.74 47.14
CA THR A 13 5.35 -10.60 46.24
C THR A 13 4.97 -11.06 44.84
N ASP A 14 4.28 -10.20 44.11
CA ASP A 14 3.89 -10.35 42.71
C ASP A 14 5.09 -10.28 41.75
N GLY A 15 6.31 -10.51 42.23
CA GLY A 15 7.53 -10.52 41.43
C GLY A 15 7.90 -9.16 40.85
N ASP A 16 7.40 -8.07 41.42
CA ASP A 16 7.61 -6.70 40.95
C ASP A 16 7.12 -6.42 39.50
N VAL A 17 6.07 -7.15 39.09
CA VAL A 17 5.45 -7.01 37.76
C VAL A 17 5.00 -5.57 37.50
N MET A 18 4.58 -4.83 38.53
CA MET A 18 4.15 -3.44 38.38
C MET A 18 5.28 -2.49 37.98
N ASN A 19 6.50 -2.67 38.49
CA ASN A 19 7.63 -1.87 38.05
C ASN A 19 8.02 -2.21 36.62
N LEU A 20 7.99 -3.50 36.24
CA LEU A 20 8.21 -3.92 34.86
C LEU A 20 7.20 -3.26 33.90
N LEU A 21 5.90 -3.30 34.23
CA LEU A 21 4.86 -2.69 33.38
C LEU A 21 5.02 -1.16 33.25
N ARG A 22 5.47 -0.48 34.31
CA ARG A 22 5.78 0.96 34.24
C ARG A 22 6.97 1.22 33.32
N THR A 23 8.07 0.50 33.50
CA THR A 23 9.24 0.63 32.63
C THR A 23 8.91 0.32 31.17
N CYS A 24 8.14 -0.74 30.90
CA CYS A 24 7.68 -1.06 29.55
C CYS A 24 6.82 0.07 28.96
N ARG A 25 5.93 0.67 29.76
CA ARG A 25 5.10 1.81 29.33
C ARG A 25 5.95 3.04 29.02
N ASP A 26 6.94 3.34 29.86
CA ASP A 26 7.81 4.49 29.70
C ASP A 26 8.64 4.35 28.41
N ILE A 27 9.31 3.19 28.24
CA ILE A 27 10.04 2.85 27.01
C ILE A 27 9.12 2.96 25.79
N TYR A 28 7.91 2.38 25.85
CA TYR A 28 6.97 2.47 24.73
C TYR A 28 6.61 3.93 24.43
N SER A 29 6.38 4.76 25.43
CA SER A 29 6.02 6.17 25.25
C SER A 29 7.16 7.01 24.65
N GLU A 30 8.41 6.67 24.95
CA GLU A 30 9.58 7.32 24.38
C GLU A 30 9.86 6.84 22.94
N CYS A 31 9.69 5.55 22.68
CA CYS A 31 10.01 4.95 21.39
C CYS A 31 8.91 5.11 20.34
N ILE A 32 7.65 5.33 20.73
CA ILE A 32 6.52 5.31 19.79
C ILE A 32 6.68 6.34 18.66
N ASP A 33 7.25 7.51 18.94
CA ASP A 33 7.47 8.55 17.95
C ASP A 33 8.48 8.10 16.90
N HIS A 34 9.56 7.45 17.34
CA HIS A 34 10.58 6.87 16.45
C HIS A 34 10.01 5.77 15.57
N VAL A 35 9.11 4.93 16.10
CA VAL A 35 8.47 3.86 15.34
C VAL A 35 7.72 4.41 14.12
N TYR A 36 6.94 5.48 14.27
CA TYR A 36 6.17 6.03 13.15
C TYR A 36 6.98 6.97 12.26
N MET A 37 7.97 7.69 12.80
CA MET A 37 8.71 8.69 12.02
C MET A 37 9.88 8.12 11.21
N GLN A 38 10.58 7.11 11.73
CA GLN A 38 11.86 6.67 11.14
C GLN A 38 11.72 5.41 10.28
N ASN A 39 10.66 4.63 10.47
CA ASN A 39 10.47 3.39 9.71
C ASN A 39 9.78 3.62 8.38
N THR A 40 10.07 2.75 7.42
CA THR A 40 9.29 2.59 6.20
C THR A 40 8.20 1.56 6.44
N PHE A 41 6.95 1.99 6.35
CA PHE A 41 5.81 1.08 6.44
C PHE A 41 5.56 0.49 5.05
N SER A 42 5.67 -0.84 4.93
CA SER A 42 5.47 -1.57 3.69
C SER A 42 4.17 -2.34 3.74
N PHE A 43 3.34 -2.22 2.69
CA PHE A 43 2.08 -2.94 2.55
C PHE A 43 2.03 -3.68 1.21
N SER A 44 1.59 -4.95 1.26
CA SER A 44 1.39 -5.80 0.08
C SER A 44 0.07 -5.56 -0.67
N ASP A 45 -0.80 -4.73 -0.10
CA ASP A 45 -2.08 -4.40 -0.70
C ASP A 45 -2.71 -3.14 -0.06
N PHE A 46 -3.58 -2.50 -0.83
CA PHE A 46 -4.27 -1.26 -0.43
C PHE A 46 -5.33 -1.48 0.66
N PHE A 47 -5.86 -2.69 0.78
CA PHE A 47 -6.86 -3.00 1.80
C PHE A 47 -6.22 -3.05 3.18
N THR A 48 -5.06 -3.70 3.32
CA THR A 48 -4.30 -3.76 4.57
C THR A 48 -3.86 -2.38 5.01
N PHE A 49 -3.43 -1.51 4.09
CA PHE A 49 -3.15 -0.11 4.39
C PHE A 49 -4.39 0.62 4.95
N SER A 50 -5.55 0.43 4.32
CA SER A 50 -6.81 1.04 4.75
C SER A 50 -7.24 0.58 6.15
N VAL A 51 -7.08 -0.72 6.44
CA VAL A 51 -7.31 -1.28 7.79
C VAL A 51 -6.33 -0.67 8.78
N PHE A 52 -5.05 -0.59 8.44
CA PHE A 52 -4.01 -0.02 9.28
C PHE A 52 -4.30 1.45 9.63
N HIS A 53 -4.74 2.26 8.68
CA HIS A 53 -5.22 3.62 8.92
C HIS A 53 -6.35 3.65 9.97
N ASN A 54 -7.34 2.76 9.86
CA ASN A 54 -8.51 2.75 10.73
C ASN A 54 -8.23 2.28 12.16
N VAL A 55 -7.22 1.44 12.37
CA VAL A 55 -6.85 0.91 13.70
C VAL A 55 -5.72 1.70 14.37
N THR A 56 -5.05 2.60 13.64
CA THR A 56 -3.98 3.45 14.16
C THR A 56 -4.55 4.76 14.66
N LEU A 57 -4.07 5.24 15.82
CA LEU A 57 -4.47 6.55 16.33
C LEU A 57 -4.07 7.65 15.34
N PRO A 58 -4.95 8.63 15.03
CA PRO A 58 -4.67 9.68 14.04
C PRO A 58 -3.33 10.39 14.26
N ASN A 59 -3.07 10.81 15.51
CA ASN A 59 -1.81 11.48 15.89
C ASN A 59 -0.55 10.64 15.62
N ARG A 60 -0.66 9.31 15.57
CA ARG A 60 0.45 8.40 15.25
C ARG A 60 0.56 8.19 13.75
N PHE A 61 -0.57 7.99 13.08
CA PHE A 61 -0.63 7.80 11.63
C PHE A 61 -0.09 9.03 10.88
N ASP A 62 -0.44 10.23 11.34
CA ASP A 62 0.00 11.50 10.74
C ASP A 62 1.51 11.74 10.82
N ARG A 63 2.22 10.95 11.64
CA ARG A 63 3.68 11.03 11.82
C ARG A 63 4.46 10.13 10.86
N ILE A 64 3.77 9.29 10.08
CA ILE A 64 4.41 8.40 9.10
C ILE A 64 5.10 9.24 8.02
N GLN A 65 6.39 8.99 7.83
CA GLN A 65 7.22 9.72 6.86
C GLN A 65 7.55 8.91 5.62
N HIS A 66 7.58 7.58 5.74
CA HIS A 66 8.05 6.68 4.68
C HIS A 66 7.03 5.56 4.46
N LEU A 67 6.46 5.52 3.26
CA LEU A 67 5.42 4.56 2.89
C LEU A 67 5.80 3.83 1.60
N HIS A 68 5.69 2.51 1.63
CA HIS A 68 5.80 1.65 0.47
C HIS A 68 4.51 0.84 0.32
N ILE A 69 3.92 0.86 -0.87
CA ILE A 69 2.73 0.04 -1.18
C ILE A 69 3.01 -0.73 -2.47
N ALA A 70 2.96 -2.05 -2.38
CA ALA A 70 3.17 -2.96 -3.48
C ALA A 70 1.91 -3.81 -3.70
N GLN A 71 1.08 -3.48 -4.68
CA GLN A 71 -0.12 -4.24 -5.00
C GLN A 71 0.12 -5.12 -6.23
N THR A 72 -0.15 -6.41 -6.08
CA THR A 72 -0.25 -7.33 -7.21
C THR A 72 -1.71 -7.58 -7.57
N TYR A 73 -2.03 -7.42 -8.85
CA TYR A 73 -3.33 -7.75 -9.43
C TYR A 73 -3.23 -9.08 -10.16
N LYS A 74 -4.14 -9.99 -9.79
CA LYS A 74 -4.31 -11.30 -10.39
C LYS A 74 -5.61 -11.26 -11.19
N TRP A 75 -5.58 -10.68 -12.39
CA TRP A 75 -6.77 -10.63 -13.25
C TRP A 75 -6.68 -11.72 -14.31
N ASP A 76 -7.73 -12.53 -14.41
CA ASP A 76 -7.98 -13.33 -15.60
C ASP A 76 -8.69 -12.45 -16.65
N PHE A 77 -7.90 -11.74 -17.45
CA PHE A 77 -8.40 -10.89 -18.54
C PHE A 77 -9.27 -11.71 -19.51
N ASP A 78 -8.93 -12.97 -19.74
CA ASP A 78 -9.68 -13.87 -20.60
C ASP A 78 -11.08 -14.13 -20.03
N HIS A 79 -11.22 -14.33 -18.73
CA HIS A 79 -12.53 -14.52 -18.09
C HIS A 79 -13.42 -13.27 -18.22
N ALA A 80 -12.88 -12.08 -17.94
CA ALA A 80 -13.66 -10.84 -18.04
C ALA A 80 -14.01 -10.48 -19.49
N PHE A 81 -13.07 -10.69 -20.43
CA PHE A 81 -13.31 -10.46 -21.85
C PHE A 81 -14.29 -11.47 -22.44
N GLN A 82 -14.26 -12.74 -22.01
CA GLN A 82 -15.23 -13.76 -22.41
C GLN A 82 -16.64 -13.48 -21.88
N LEU A 83 -16.77 -13.06 -20.61
CA LEU A 83 -18.05 -12.60 -20.06
C LEU A 83 -18.58 -11.38 -20.81
N GLY A 84 -17.67 -10.47 -21.16
CA GLY A 84 -17.94 -9.30 -21.96
C GLY A 84 -18.53 -9.59 -23.33
N ARG A 85 -17.91 -10.50 -24.09
CA ARG A 85 -18.40 -10.91 -25.42
C ARG A 85 -19.74 -11.64 -25.40
N GLN A 86 -20.11 -12.26 -24.28
CA GLN A 86 -21.41 -12.91 -24.11
C GLN A 86 -22.54 -11.89 -23.88
N CYS A 87 -22.20 -10.69 -23.40
CA CYS A 87 -23.13 -9.58 -23.22
C CYS A 87 -23.13 -8.65 -24.44
N THR A 88 -23.91 -8.98 -25.47
CA THR A 88 -24.06 -8.15 -26.69
C THR A 88 -24.76 -6.80 -26.46
N THR A 89 -25.31 -6.57 -25.26
CA THR A 89 -26.04 -5.36 -24.88
C THR A 89 -25.34 -4.51 -23.83
N CYS A 90 -24.19 -4.93 -23.30
CA CYS A 90 -23.46 -4.17 -22.29
C CYS A 90 -22.40 -3.31 -22.97
N PRO A 91 -22.47 -1.97 -22.85
CA PRO A 91 -21.40 -1.09 -23.28
C PRO A 91 -20.06 -1.52 -22.64
N VAL A 92 -18.96 -1.38 -23.37
CA VAL A 92 -17.60 -1.76 -22.95
C VAL A 92 -17.23 -1.14 -21.59
N GLU A 93 -17.72 0.07 -21.32
CA GLU A 93 -17.66 0.79 -20.03
C GLU A 93 -18.20 -0.01 -18.82
N HIS A 94 -19.20 -0.88 -19.00
CA HIS A 94 -19.76 -1.73 -17.92
C HIS A 94 -19.05 -3.10 -17.80
N MET A 95 -18.30 -3.50 -18.82
CA MET A 95 -17.48 -4.72 -18.83
C MET A 95 -16.35 -4.64 -17.79
N PHE A 96 -15.88 -3.41 -17.55
CA PHE A 96 -14.80 -3.06 -16.63
C PHE A 96 -15.27 -2.70 -15.21
N GLU A 97 -16.56 -2.47 -15.01
CA GLU A 97 -17.15 -2.11 -13.70
C GLU A 97 -17.18 -3.32 -12.75
N TYR A 98 -17.28 -4.54 -13.28
CA TYR A 98 -17.27 -5.81 -12.50
C TYR A 98 -15.87 -6.41 -12.30
N SER A 99 -14.85 -5.88 -12.98
CA SER A 99 -13.52 -6.47 -13.09
C SER A 99 -12.39 -5.52 -12.71
N TRP A 100 -12.73 -4.35 -12.18
CA TRP A 100 -11.79 -3.32 -11.76
C TRP A 100 -10.83 -3.84 -10.69
N ALA A 101 -9.55 -3.80 -11.04
CA ALA A 101 -8.44 -3.76 -10.10
C ALA A 101 -8.08 -2.29 -9.94
N PRO A 102 -8.13 -1.71 -8.74
CA PRO A 102 -8.40 -2.33 -7.43
C PRO A 102 -9.82 -2.84 -7.26
N ARG A 103 -9.94 -3.95 -6.52
CA ARG A 103 -11.15 -4.72 -6.15
C ARG A 103 -12.42 -3.88 -5.89
N ASP A 104 -12.23 -2.62 -5.55
CA ASP A 104 -13.23 -1.59 -5.34
C ASP A 104 -12.63 -0.21 -5.69
N GLU A 105 -13.27 0.54 -6.60
CA GLU A 105 -12.90 1.93 -6.95
C GLU A 105 -12.98 2.87 -5.73
N TYR A 106 -13.90 2.61 -4.80
CA TYR A 106 -14.01 3.37 -3.57
C TYR A 106 -12.79 3.18 -2.66
N THR A 107 -12.30 1.96 -2.47
CA THR A 107 -11.08 1.66 -1.70
C THR A 107 -9.86 2.30 -2.36
N TRP A 108 -9.80 2.33 -3.69
CA TRP A 108 -8.75 3.05 -4.43
C TRP A 108 -8.72 4.53 -4.09
N GLN A 109 -9.85 5.20 -4.33
CA GLN A 109 -10.04 6.62 -4.13
C GLN A 109 -9.73 6.97 -2.67
N THR A 110 -10.32 6.21 -1.75
CA THR A 110 -10.14 6.41 -0.30
C THR A 110 -8.70 6.26 0.13
N THR A 111 -7.96 5.28 -0.42
CA THR A 111 -6.54 5.11 -0.08
C THR A 111 -5.73 6.33 -0.51
N TRP A 112 -5.89 6.76 -1.75
CA TRP A 112 -5.15 7.93 -2.26
C TRP A 112 -5.56 9.21 -1.54
N ASP A 113 -6.82 9.37 -1.13
CA ASP A 113 -7.29 10.47 -0.30
C ASP A 113 -6.68 10.44 1.11
N ILE A 114 -6.47 9.26 1.70
CA ILE A 114 -5.74 9.12 2.96
C ILE A 114 -4.29 9.55 2.77
N ILE A 115 -3.60 9.01 1.76
CA ILE A 115 -2.20 9.32 1.47
C ILE A 115 -2.00 10.82 1.21
N ALA A 116 -2.89 11.44 0.43
CA ALA A 116 -2.87 12.87 0.13
C ALA A 116 -3.02 13.76 1.38
N ARG A 117 -3.59 13.23 2.47
CA ARG A 117 -3.79 13.94 3.74
C ARG A 117 -2.69 13.68 4.77
N MET A 118 -1.70 12.84 4.46
CA MET A 118 -0.60 12.55 5.39
C MET A 118 0.37 13.74 5.48
N PRO A 119 0.39 14.50 6.60
CA PRO A 119 1.09 15.78 6.67
C PRO A 119 2.62 15.63 6.77
N SER A 120 3.09 14.49 7.30
CA SER A 120 4.52 14.23 7.52
C SER A 120 5.15 13.35 6.43
N LEU A 121 4.40 12.96 5.41
CA LEU A 121 4.88 12.02 4.39
C LEU A 121 5.99 12.66 3.55
N LYS A 122 7.16 12.03 3.54
CA LYS A 122 8.38 12.48 2.84
C LYS A 122 8.74 11.60 1.66
N THR A 123 8.48 10.31 1.75
CA THR A 123 8.76 9.36 0.68
C THR A 123 7.59 8.41 0.48
N LEU A 124 7.20 8.24 -0.78
CA LEU A 124 6.18 7.30 -1.22
C LEU A 124 6.77 6.47 -2.34
N ASP A 125 6.76 5.15 -2.21
CA ASP A 125 7.16 4.21 -3.25
C ASP A 125 5.99 3.29 -3.55
N VAL A 126 5.58 3.24 -4.81
CA VAL A 126 4.36 2.55 -5.22
C VAL A 126 4.74 1.55 -6.30
N LEU A 127 4.50 0.28 -6.04
CA LEU A 127 4.66 -0.79 -7.01
C LEU A 127 3.29 -1.38 -7.34
N LEU A 128 2.91 -1.30 -8.61
CA LEU A 128 1.68 -1.88 -9.11
C LEU A 128 2.07 -2.95 -10.11
N HIS A 129 1.83 -4.19 -9.72
CA HIS A 129 2.19 -5.35 -10.49
C HIS A 129 0.95 -6.03 -11.02
N TRP A 130 1.05 -6.50 -12.24
CA TRP A 130 0.05 -7.26 -12.93
C TRP A 130 0.60 -8.67 -13.18
N GLU A 131 0.06 -9.67 -12.48
CA GLU A 131 0.62 -11.04 -12.49
C GLU A 131 0.44 -11.72 -13.85
N ASP A 132 -0.63 -11.40 -14.59
CA ASP A 132 -0.97 -12.11 -15.82
C ASP A 132 -0.49 -11.40 -17.10
N SER A 133 0.60 -11.92 -17.65
CA SER A 133 1.26 -11.40 -18.86
C SER A 133 0.46 -11.57 -20.15
N HIS A 134 -0.77 -12.12 -20.13
CA HIS A 134 -1.60 -12.22 -21.34
C HIS A 134 -2.04 -10.85 -21.91
N LEU A 135 -1.95 -9.78 -21.10
CA LEU A 135 -2.00 -8.40 -21.62
C LEU A 135 -0.95 -8.14 -22.71
N HIS A 136 0.25 -8.76 -22.66
CA HIS A 136 1.26 -8.60 -23.72
C HIS A 136 0.76 -9.05 -25.10
N HIS A 137 -0.21 -9.97 -25.16
CA HIS A 137 -0.77 -10.46 -26.42
C HIS A 137 -2.04 -9.69 -26.85
N SER A 138 -2.81 -9.11 -25.93
CA SER A 138 -4.01 -8.31 -26.28
C SER A 138 -3.72 -6.85 -26.63
N MET A 139 -2.57 -6.29 -26.20
CA MET A 139 -2.17 -4.91 -26.58
C MET A 139 -1.58 -4.80 -27.99
N GLN A 140 -1.64 -5.86 -28.80
CA GLN A 140 -1.49 -5.78 -30.26
C GLN A 140 -2.84 -5.58 -30.96
N GLY A 141 -3.80 -5.01 -30.23
CA GLY A 141 -5.13 -4.68 -30.70
C GLY A 141 -5.16 -3.58 -31.75
N THR A 142 -6.32 -3.44 -32.38
CA THR A 142 -6.63 -2.36 -33.32
C THR A 142 -6.52 -0.97 -32.65
N LEU A 143 -6.31 0.10 -33.42
CA LEU A 143 -6.15 1.48 -32.89
C LEU A 143 -7.23 1.90 -31.87
N SER A 144 -8.47 1.38 -32.00
CA SER A 144 -9.58 1.62 -31.07
C SER A 144 -9.35 1.02 -29.67
N GLU A 145 -8.67 -0.12 -29.58
CA GLU A 145 -8.41 -0.80 -28.30
C GLU A 145 -7.28 -0.10 -27.53
N GLN A 146 -6.33 0.54 -28.23
CA GLN A 146 -5.25 1.31 -27.60
C GLN A 146 -5.76 2.60 -26.95
N ASP A 147 -6.71 3.30 -27.59
CA ASP A 147 -7.33 4.51 -27.03
C ASP A 147 -8.12 4.21 -25.76
N GLU A 148 -8.86 3.10 -25.73
CA GLU A 148 -9.59 2.65 -24.54
C GLU A 148 -8.64 2.30 -23.38
N LEU A 149 -7.51 1.64 -23.66
CA LEU A 149 -6.49 1.31 -22.65
C LEU A 149 -5.82 2.56 -22.08
N ASN A 150 -5.51 3.54 -22.93
CA ASN A 150 -4.97 4.82 -22.49
C ASN A 150 -5.96 5.56 -21.56
N LEU A 151 -7.27 5.52 -21.87
CA LEU A 151 -8.31 6.09 -21.01
C LEU A 151 -8.40 5.36 -19.65
N LEU A 152 -8.29 4.03 -19.65
CA LEU A 152 -8.28 3.24 -18.42
C LEU A 152 -7.08 3.59 -17.54
N GLU A 153 -5.90 3.69 -18.14
CA GLU A 153 -4.69 4.07 -17.42
C GLU A 153 -4.80 5.49 -16.83
N GLN A 154 -5.39 6.44 -17.58
CA GLN A 154 -5.66 7.78 -17.06
C GLN A 154 -6.61 7.76 -15.86
N ARG A 155 -7.72 7.00 -15.94
CA ARG A 155 -8.66 6.86 -14.82
C ARG A 155 -8.00 6.21 -13.61
N PHE A 156 -7.18 5.20 -13.86
CA PHE A 156 -6.45 4.48 -12.81
C PHE A 156 -5.47 5.38 -12.06
N PHE A 157 -4.75 6.24 -12.79
CA PHE A 157 -3.81 7.21 -12.22
C PHE A 157 -4.46 8.47 -11.65
N ALA A 158 -5.71 8.78 -12.00
CA ALA A 158 -6.37 10.02 -11.62
C ALA A 158 -6.38 10.29 -10.10
N PRO A 159 -6.66 9.33 -9.20
CA PRO A 159 -6.64 9.58 -7.76
C PRO A 159 -5.25 9.92 -7.22
N MET A 160 -4.19 9.34 -7.80
CA MET A 160 -2.80 9.64 -7.41
C MET A 160 -2.42 11.09 -7.72
N ALA A 161 -3.04 11.69 -8.74
CA ALA A 161 -2.78 13.09 -9.10
C ALA A 161 -3.20 14.08 -8.00
N ASN A 162 -4.06 13.65 -7.07
CA ASN A 162 -4.52 14.45 -5.94
C ASN A 162 -3.57 14.43 -4.74
N VAL A 163 -2.50 13.64 -4.77
CA VAL A 163 -1.48 13.61 -3.71
C VAL A 163 -0.67 14.91 -3.75
N ARG A 164 -1.19 15.96 -3.09
CA ARG A 164 -0.61 17.30 -3.05
C ARG A 164 0.23 17.54 -1.80
N THR A 165 0.83 16.49 -1.23
CA THR A 165 1.77 16.63 -0.13
C THR A 165 2.92 17.53 -0.60
N ALA A 166 3.15 18.64 0.10
CA ALA A 166 4.01 19.72 -0.38
C ALA A 166 5.42 19.22 -0.71
N GLY A 167 5.81 19.33 -1.99
CA GLY A 167 7.14 18.95 -2.47
C GLY A 167 7.40 17.46 -2.63
N LEU A 168 6.40 16.60 -2.41
CA LEU A 168 6.53 15.16 -2.65
C LEU A 168 6.45 14.87 -4.15
N LEU A 169 7.56 14.43 -4.73
CA LEU A 169 7.60 13.78 -6.04
C LEU A 169 7.89 12.30 -5.81
N PHE A 170 7.03 11.43 -6.33
CA PHE A 170 7.17 9.99 -6.13
C PHE A 170 7.16 9.21 -7.44
N GLU A 171 7.61 7.96 -7.38
CA GLU A 171 7.64 7.06 -8.54
C GLU A 171 6.55 6.00 -8.39
N VAL A 172 5.83 5.76 -9.48
CA VAL A 172 4.85 4.67 -9.59
C VAL A 172 5.42 3.65 -10.56
N ARG A 173 5.83 2.50 -10.03
CA ARG A 173 6.43 1.42 -10.80
C ARG A 173 5.35 0.47 -11.29
N VAL A 174 5.32 0.23 -12.60
CA VAL A 174 4.32 -0.63 -13.25
C VAL A 174 4.99 -1.63 -14.20
N ASN A 175 4.39 -2.80 -14.40
CA ASN A 175 4.93 -3.87 -15.26
C ASN A 175 4.16 -4.08 -16.57
N TRP A 176 3.10 -3.30 -16.84
CA TRP A 176 2.41 -3.29 -18.13
C TRP A 176 2.90 -2.12 -19.00
N PRO A 177 2.89 -2.27 -20.33
CA PRO A 177 3.19 -1.17 -21.24
C PRO A 177 1.99 -0.24 -21.37
N GLY A 178 2.26 0.96 -21.83
CA GLY A 178 1.29 2.04 -22.00
C GLY A 178 2.04 3.28 -22.46
N GLU A 179 1.32 4.27 -22.97
CA GLU A 179 1.94 5.54 -23.34
C GLU A 179 2.37 6.33 -22.09
N PHE A 180 3.15 7.39 -22.31
CA PHE A 180 3.60 8.24 -21.21
C PHE A 180 2.39 9.00 -20.64
N TYR A 181 2.05 8.77 -19.37
CA TYR A 181 1.09 9.61 -18.67
C TYR A 181 1.64 11.05 -18.61
N SER A 182 1.08 11.93 -19.44
CA SER A 182 1.64 13.25 -19.75
C SER A 182 1.00 14.40 -18.97
N ALA A 183 -0.02 14.11 -18.15
CA ALA A 183 -0.67 15.11 -17.34
C ALA A 183 0.26 15.58 -16.19
N PRO A 184 0.26 16.88 -15.85
CA PRO A 184 1.05 17.40 -14.74
C PRO A 184 0.61 16.70 -13.45
N SER A 185 1.50 15.87 -12.91
CA SER A 185 1.22 15.00 -11.77
C SER A 185 2.36 15.03 -10.77
N PRO A 186 2.07 14.78 -9.48
CA PRO A 186 3.07 14.71 -8.42
C PRO A 186 3.90 13.41 -8.47
N PHE A 187 3.78 12.62 -9.54
CA PHE A 187 4.48 11.36 -9.68
C PHE A 187 4.97 11.12 -11.11
N LYS A 188 5.95 10.23 -11.22
CA LYS A 188 6.47 9.73 -12.48
C LYS A 188 6.15 8.24 -12.60
N VAL A 189 5.58 7.84 -13.73
CA VAL A 189 5.39 6.42 -14.04
C VAL A 189 6.70 5.83 -14.56
N VAL A 190 7.18 4.79 -13.90
CA VAL A 190 8.38 4.03 -14.29
C VAL A 190 7.93 2.64 -14.72
N ARG A 191 8.09 2.34 -16.00
CA ARG A 191 7.69 1.04 -16.55
C ARG A 191 8.86 0.08 -16.54
N ASN A 192 8.71 -1.06 -15.90
CA ASN A 192 9.68 -2.16 -15.96
C ASN A 192 9.05 -3.34 -16.70
N THR A 193 9.13 -3.30 -18.03
CA THR A 193 8.58 -4.34 -18.91
C THR A 193 9.51 -5.54 -19.09
N THR A 194 10.74 -5.49 -18.54
CA THR A 194 11.80 -6.49 -18.80
C THR A 194 12.23 -7.31 -17.57
N GLY A 195 11.47 -7.32 -16.48
CA GLY A 195 11.80 -8.14 -15.31
C GLY A 195 10.58 -8.65 -14.58
N PHE A 196 10.41 -9.98 -14.57
CA PHE A 196 9.51 -10.73 -13.68
C PHE A 196 9.94 -10.69 -12.20
N ASP A 197 10.99 -9.94 -11.88
CA ASP A 197 11.50 -9.81 -10.53
C ASP A 197 10.71 -8.70 -9.81
N ILE A 198 9.77 -9.11 -8.98
CA ILE A 198 9.46 -8.35 -7.76
C ILE A 198 10.83 -8.16 -7.09
N PRO A 199 11.37 -6.93 -6.99
CA PRO A 199 12.67 -6.76 -6.38
C PRO A 199 12.58 -7.29 -4.95
N ASP A 200 13.42 -8.28 -4.66
CA ASP A 200 13.55 -8.87 -3.32
C ASP A 200 13.61 -7.74 -2.29
N GLU A 201 12.59 -7.66 -1.44
CA GLU A 201 12.32 -6.56 -0.51
C GLU A 201 13.51 -6.30 0.44
N GLY A 202 14.47 -7.24 0.53
CA GLY A 202 15.67 -7.14 1.36
C GLY A 202 16.80 -6.27 0.80
N SER A 203 16.79 -5.89 -0.49
CA SER A 203 18.00 -5.31 -1.12
C SER A 203 18.06 -3.77 -1.16
N ARG A 204 16.96 -3.06 -0.87
CA ARG A 204 16.92 -1.57 -0.91
C ARG A 204 17.15 -0.89 0.44
N PHE A 205 17.22 -1.64 1.53
CA PHE A 205 17.47 -1.12 2.87
C PHE A 205 18.93 -1.27 3.30
N VAL A 206 19.89 -0.81 2.48
CA VAL A 206 21.28 -0.64 2.93
C VAL A 206 21.73 0.80 2.71
N ARG A 207 21.68 1.55 3.82
CA ARG A 207 22.46 2.73 4.23
C ARG A 207 22.49 3.96 3.31
N ALA A 208 22.02 5.06 3.88
CA ALA A 208 22.87 6.25 4.02
C ALA A 208 22.98 6.57 5.53
N SER A 209 24.14 6.24 6.09
CA SER A 209 24.66 6.75 7.37
C SER A 209 25.08 8.21 7.24
#